data_AF-I6AT09-F1
#
_entry.id   AF-I6AT09-F1
#
_cell.length_a   1.000
_cell.length_b   1.000
_cell.length_c   1.000
_cell.angle_alpha   90.00
_cell.angle_beta   90.00
_cell.angle_gamma   90.00
#
_symmetry.space_group_name_H-M   'P 1'
#
loop_
_entity.id
_entity.type
_entity.pdbx_description
1 polymer ?
#
loop_
_entity_poly.entity_id
_entity_poly.type
_entity_poly.pdbx_seq_one_letter_code
_entity_poly.pdbx_strand_id
1 'polypeptide(L)'
;MFLAATDTSGLPVQPPLRAPFGWPTVGLAPPAGTSATGGSVLLTWPHAGNTASSPGASRGGWLRIGVSVDDREQKIVTASLARTGAMIGQFDLRYSHSIEPWQIQLNATTLAAALEQGIRLTLTHGSTPLWLFAPGLPAGAEVLAPHLLPDVPADAASPDAASAAFFRVLGSVGSVQTFGWMEGCILDALHDLRTVATGTADVLRWRAALDAHLALFFTPDGHLVYEDPRGRPCDDRIYGIEGTLPFAVLAKVAPHHPLLDTLLAWYRDHLHPDGTFRNPESYTAEGSYTIAYPLAAIAGQRRDNSLASLAINVLRQRQERLRRPDGLWLRRHSNDSRTFRSWARGIAWYLLGLGRSLEHLRGLADTGEPETELRAAVAWTLALQREDGLWGCFADDPACPPDTSGSAGIAAAIMRAARAGFVDAAEAETAARRCWSGLLPHLTPDGLLDGTAQSNRGGEALQRAPYRVLSPMGMGLMGQLAAALDLPPPSP
;
A
#
# COMPACT_ATOMS: atom_id res chain seq x y z
N MET A 1 19.55 -9.19 -7.12
CA MET A 1 18.33 -10.01 -7.11
C MET A 1 18.52 -11.18 -8.07
N PHE A 2 18.15 -12.39 -7.67
CA PHE A 2 18.15 -13.59 -8.52
C PHE A 2 16.72 -14.04 -8.75
N LEU A 3 16.17 -13.79 -9.94
CA LEU A 3 14.83 -14.25 -10.31
C LEU A 3 14.81 -15.78 -10.46
N ALA A 4 13.80 -16.42 -9.88
CA ALA A 4 13.61 -17.86 -10.02
C ALA A 4 13.07 -18.24 -11.40
N ALA A 5 13.24 -19.50 -11.78
CA ALA A 5 12.38 -20.21 -12.72
C ALA A 5 11.42 -21.14 -11.95
N THR A 6 10.27 -21.47 -12.54
CA THR A 6 9.30 -22.41 -11.97
C THR A 6 9.17 -23.64 -12.87
N ASP A 7 9.48 -24.82 -12.33
CA ASP A 7 9.56 -26.07 -13.11
C ASP A 7 8.34 -26.99 -12.96
N THR A 8 7.27 -26.51 -12.31
CA THR A 8 6.05 -27.28 -12.05
C THR A 8 4.82 -26.49 -12.51
N SER A 9 3.89 -27.16 -13.22
CA SER A 9 2.56 -26.60 -13.47
C SER A 9 1.79 -26.53 -12.15
N GLY A 10 1.71 -25.34 -11.54
CA GLY A 10 0.89 -25.10 -10.35
C GLY A 10 -0.61 -25.08 -10.67
N LEU A 11 -1.43 -24.90 -9.64
CA LEU A 11 -2.87 -24.74 -9.80
C LEU A 11 -3.18 -23.37 -10.43
N PRO A 12 -3.90 -23.29 -11.58
CA PRO A 12 -4.32 -21.99 -12.10
C PRO A 12 -5.36 -21.35 -11.19
N VAL A 13 -5.49 -20.02 -11.25
CA VAL A 13 -6.55 -19.30 -10.53
C VAL A 13 -7.91 -19.81 -10.98
N GLN A 14 -8.77 -20.13 -10.02
CA GLN A 14 -10.09 -20.72 -10.28
C GLN A 14 -11.19 -19.66 -10.14
N PRO A 15 -12.22 -19.66 -11.02
CA PRO A 15 -13.41 -18.85 -10.82
C PRO A 15 -14.04 -19.07 -9.43
N PRO A 16 -14.59 -18.01 -8.80
CA PRO A 16 -14.84 -16.67 -9.33
C PRO A 16 -13.66 -15.69 -9.20
N LEU A 17 -12.47 -16.17 -8.85
CA LEU A 17 -11.29 -15.33 -8.65
C LEU A 17 -10.56 -15.07 -9.98
N ARG A 18 -9.86 -13.93 -10.07
CA ARG A 18 -8.99 -13.58 -11.21
C ARG A 18 -7.66 -13.04 -10.68
N ALA A 19 -6.55 -13.42 -11.34
CA ALA A 19 -5.26 -12.79 -11.08
C ALA A 19 -5.23 -11.40 -11.75
N PRO A 20 -4.65 -10.38 -11.10
CA PRO A 20 -4.57 -9.05 -11.68
C PRO A 20 -3.72 -9.04 -12.95
N PHE A 21 -4.10 -8.18 -13.89
CA PHE A 21 -3.35 -7.83 -15.11
C PHE A 21 -3.06 -8.98 -16.09
N GLY A 22 -3.62 -10.17 -15.86
CA GLY A 22 -3.28 -11.38 -16.61
C GLY A 22 -1.82 -11.83 -16.42
N TRP A 23 -1.15 -11.37 -15.35
CA TRP A 23 0.24 -11.74 -15.10
C TRP A 23 0.39 -13.22 -14.74
N PRO A 24 1.55 -13.83 -15.06
CA PRO A 24 1.84 -15.21 -14.71
C PRO A 24 1.65 -15.49 -13.21
N THR A 25 0.94 -16.57 -12.89
CA THR A 25 0.71 -17.03 -11.50
C THR A 25 0.92 -18.53 -11.35
N VAL A 26 1.19 -18.96 -10.12
CA VAL A 26 1.36 -20.37 -9.75
C VAL A 26 0.67 -20.64 -8.42
N GLY A 27 -0.22 -21.65 -8.39
CA GLY A 27 -1.00 -21.99 -7.20
C GLY A 27 -0.47 -23.18 -6.41
N LEU A 28 -0.57 -23.09 -5.07
CA LEU A 28 -0.31 -24.15 -4.10
C LEU A 28 -1.65 -24.65 -3.54
N ALA A 29 -1.95 -25.94 -3.73
CA ALA A 29 -3.14 -26.57 -3.15
C ALA A 29 -3.03 -26.68 -1.61
N PRO A 30 -4.13 -26.60 -0.85
CA PRO A 30 -4.09 -26.79 0.60
C PRO A 30 -3.82 -28.26 0.97
N PRO A 31 -3.37 -28.55 2.21
CA PRO A 31 -3.38 -29.90 2.75
C PRO A 31 -4.78 -30.53 2.67
N ALA A 32 -4.87 -31.82 2.35
CA ALA A 32 -6.14 -32.52 2.20
C ALA A 32 -6.10 -33.95 2.79
N GLY A 33 -7.23 -34.41 3.34
CA GLY A 33 -7.36 -35.74 3.94
C GLY A 33 -6.43 -35.93 5.14
N THR A 34 -5.66 -37.01 5.15
CA THR A 34 -4.65 -37.29 6.19
C THR A 34 -3.28 -36.68 5.85
N SER A 35 -3.13 -35.97 4.72
CA SER A 35 -1.86 -35.37 4.34
C SER A 35 -1.57 -34.12 5.18
N ALA A 36 -0.40 -34.09 5.80
CA ALA A 36 0.10 -32.91 6.51
C ALA A 36 0.64 -31.81 5.55
N THR A 37 0.73 -32.10 4.24
CA THR A 37 1.24 -31.18 3.22
C THR A 37 0.27 -31.01 2.06
N GLY A 38 0.19 -29.78 1.55
CA GLY A 38 -0.55 -29.44 0.33
C GLY A 38 0.32 -29.52 -0.93
N GLY A 39 -0.10 -28.80 -1.97
CA GLY A 39 0.64 -28.66 -3.22
C GLY A 39 1.99 -27.95 -3.02
N SER A 40 2.93 -28.22 -3.93
CA SER A 40 4.26 -27.63 -3.90
C SER A 40 4.68 -27.06 -5.25
N VAL A 41 5.53 -26.04 -5.22
CA VAL A 41 6.18 -25.42 -6.38
C VAL A 41 7.69 -25.49 -6.21
N LEU A 42 8.38 -25.87 -7.28
CA LEU A 42 9.84 -25.86 -7.33
C LEU A 42 10.34 -24.56 -7.95
N LEU A 43 11.19 -23.85 -7.21
CA LEU A 43 11.95 -22.68 -7.65
C LEU A 43 13.39 -23.07 -7.93
N THR A 44 13.92 -22.70 -9.09
CA THR A 44 15.31 -22.96 -9.49
C THR A 44 16.01 -21.69 -10.00
N TRP A 45 17.34 -21.66 -9.93
CA TRP A 45 18.16 -20.54 -10.40
C TRP A 45 19.26 -21.00 -11.39
N PRO A 46 18.86 -21.47 -12.58
CA PRO A 46 19.79 -22.13 -13.52
C PRO A 46 20.94 -21.22 -14.01
N HIS A 47 20.76 -19.89 -13.96
CA HIS A 47 21.74 -18.92 -14.43
C HIS A 47 22.59 -18.29 -13.31
N ALA A 48 22.38 -18.65 -12.03
CA ALA A 48 23.10 -18.04 -10.91
C ALA A 48 24.61 -18.26 -10.95
N GLY A 49 25.08 -19.34 -11.58
CA GLY A 49 26.51 -19.66 -11.73
C GLY A 49 27.28 -18.71 -12.66
N ASN A 50 26.61 -17.96 -13.55
CA ASN A 50 27.26 -17.04 -14.50
C ASN A 50 27.38 -15.60 -13.97
N THR A 51 26.70 -15.28 -12.88
CA THR A 51 26.76 -13.97 -12.22
C THR A 51 27.55 -14.09 -10.92
N ALA A 52 28.85 -14.36 -11.05
CA ALA A 52 29.76 -14.44 -9.92
C ALA A 52 30.07 -13.03 -9.39
N SER A 53 29.21 -12.52 -8.50
CA SER A 53 29.74 -12.01 -7.23
C SER A 53 29.78 -13.22 -6.29
N SER A 54 30.99 -13.70 -5.99
CA SER A 54 31.21 -14.91 -5.19
C SER A 54 30.28 -14.97 -3.96
N PRO A 55 29.50 -16.06 -3.77
CA PRO A 55 28.67 -16.25 -2.57
C PRO A 55 29.45 -16.18 -1.25
N GLY A 56 30.79 -16.33 -1.31
CA GLY A 56 31.69 -16.22 -0.16
C GLY A 56 31.76 -14.85 0.51
N ALA A 57 31.15 -13.80 -0.06
CA ALA A 57 31.09 -12.46 0.56
C ALA A 57 29.72 -12.08 1.16
N SER A 58 28.65 -12.86 0.88
CA SER A 58 27.31 -12.52 1.36
C SER A 58 27.05 -13.12 2.75
N ARG A 59 26.49 -12.32 3.67
CA ARG A 59 26.11 -12.79 5.02
C ARG A 59 24.82 -13.62 5.04
N GLY A 60 24.15 -13.75 3.90
CA GLY A 60 22.82 -14.33 3.78
C GLY A 60 21.97 -13.49 2.85
N GLY A 61 20.66 -13.49 3.07
CA GLY A 61 19.74 -12.70 2.27
C GLY A 61 18.31 -13.06 2.57
N TRP A 62 17.45 -12.89 1.58
CA TRP A 62 16.03 -13.17 1.69
C TRP A 62 15.55 -14.03 0.53
N LEU A 63 14.60 -14.91 0.82
CA LEU A 63 13.71 -15.48 -0.19
C LEU A 63 12.43 -14.64 -0.19
N ARG A 64 12.07 -14.08 -1.34
CA ARG A 64 10.85 -13.30 -1.51
C ARG A 64 9.87 -13.98 -2.45
N ILE A 65 8.59 -13.86 -2.15
CA ILE A 65 7.45 -14.28 -2.97
C ILE A 65 6.39 -13.17 -2.99
N GLY A 66 5.63 -13.03 -4.06
CA GLY A 66 4.48 -12.12 -4.13
C GLY A 66 3.16 -12.88 -4.19
N VAL A 67 2.20 -12.52 -3.34
CA VAL A 67 0.84 -13.04 -3.40
C VAL A 67 0.07 -12.35 -4.52
N SER A 68 -0.55 -13.14 -5.41
CA SER A 68 -1.24 -12.63 -6.60
C SER A 68 -2.75 -12.47 -6.40
N VAL A 69 -3.37 -13.23 -5.49
CA VAL A 69 -4.81 -13.21 -5.23
C VAL A 69 -5.06 -13.04 -3.74
N ASP A 70 -6.07 -12.25 -3.39
CA ASP A 70 -6.47 -11.96 -2.02
C ASP A 70 -6.77 -13.23 -1.20
N ASP A 71 -6.35 -13.23 0.06
CA ASP A 71 -6.53 -14.31 1.01
C ASP A 71 -7.20 -13.85 2.32
N ARG A 72 -8.03 -14.71 2.88
CA ARG A 72 -8.89 -14.39 4.03
C ARG A 72 -8.64 -15.26 5.26
N GLU A 73 -7.57 -16.04 5.26
CA GLU A 73 -7.14 -16.84 6.40
C GLU A 73 -5.65 -16.66 6.69
N GLN A 74 -5.18 -17.33 7.74
CA GLN A 74 -3.76 -17.53 7.94
C GLN A 74 -3.30 -18.73 7.12
N LYS A 75 -2.18 -18.59 6.41
CA LYS A 75 -1.52 -19.66 5.67
C LYS A 75 -0.07 -19.77 6.05
N ILE A 76 0.42 -21.01 6.16
CA ILE A 76 1.85 -21.27 6.36
C ILE A 76 2.40 -21.94 5.12
N VAL A 77 3.38 -21.29 4.47
CA VAL A 77 4.14 -21.88 3.36
C VAL A 77 5.52 -22.26 3.86
N THR A 78 5.83 -23.54 3.84
CA THR A 78 7.15 -24.05 4.22
C THR A 78 8.09 -24.04 3.01
N ALA A 79 9.26 -23.42 3.18
CA ALA A 79 10.35 -23.45 2.23
C ALA A 79 11.36 -24.53 2.63
N SER A 80 11.75 -25.38 1.69
CA SER A 80 12.75 -26.44 1.89
C SER A 80 13.71 -26.52 0.71
N LEU A 81 14.95 -26.96 0.95
CA LEU A 81 15.91 -27.22 -0.12
C LEU A 81 15.40 -28.37 -1.00
N ALA A 82 15.36 -28.16 -2.32
CA ALA A 82 14.65 -29.08 -3.20
C ALA A 82 15.30 -30.48 -3.33
N ARG A 83 16.62 -30.58 -3.18
CA ARG A 83 17.35 -31.86 -3.24
C ARG A 83 17.37 -32.63 -1.93
N THR A 84 17.55 -31.94 -0.80
CA THR A 84 17.72 -32.57 0.52
C THR A 84 16.43 -32.62 1.34
N GLY A 85 15.43 -31.80 1.01
CA GLY A 85 14.21 -31.65 1.79
C GLY A 85 14.37 -30.89 3.11
N ALA A 86 15.58 -30.40 3.42
CA ALA A 86 15.82 -29.65 4.65
C ALA A 86 15.01 -28.35 4.67
N MET A 87 14.25 -28.13 5.75
CA MET A 87 13.47 -26.90 5.93
C MET A 87 14.41 -25.71 6.14
N ILE A 88 14.15 -24.62 5.42
CA ILE A 88 14.97 -23.40 5.46
C ILE A 88 14.20 -22.19 6.01
N GLY A 89 12.87 -22.30 6.14
CA GLY A 89 12.04 -21.30 6.78
C GLY A 89 10.57 -21.48 6.43
N GLN A 90 9.73 -20.59 6.98
CA GLN A 90 8.30 -20.59 6.77
C GLN A 90 7.80 -19.16 6.58
N PHE A 91 6.92 -18.98 5.60
CA PHE A 91 6.12 -17.77 5.47
C PHE A 91 4.85 -17.93 6.31
N ASP A 92 4.64 -17.02 7.27
CA ASP A 92 3.39 -16.91 8.02
C ASP A 92 2.55 -15.80 7.38
N LEU A 93 1.68 -16.18 6.45
CA LEU A 93 0.87 -15.31 5.60
C LEU A 93 -0.49 -15.07 6.26
N ARG A 94 -0.67 -13.96 6.97
CA ARG A 94 -1.94 -13.67 7.67
C ARG A 94 -2.78 -12.70 6.88
N TYR A 95 -3.93 -13.15 6.36
CA TYR A 95 -4.90 -12.30 5.64
C TYR A 95 -4.32 -11.53 4.46
N SER A 96 -3.42 -12.20 3.72
CA SER A 96 -2.67 -11.56 2.64
C SER A 96 -3.60 -10.90 1.62
N HIS A 97 -3.18 -9.76 1.08
CA HIS A 97 -3.90 -9.14 -0.03
C HIS A 97 -3.19 -9.41 -1.35
N SER A 98 -3.90 -9.16 -2.46
CA SER A 98 -3.29 -9.24 -3.79
C SER A 98 -2.19 -8.17 -3.94
N ILE A 99 -1.11 -8.53 -4.63
CA ILE A 99 0.08 -7.70 -4.86
C ILE A 99 0.83 -7.37 -3.56
N GLU A 100 0.89 -8.35 -2.66
CA GLU A 100 1.63 -8.25 -1.39
C GLU A 100 2.91 -9.10 -1.44
N PRO A 101 4.10 -8.49 -1.30
CA PRO A 101 5.36 -9.21 -1.19
C PRO A 101 5.58 -9.76 0.23
N TRP A 102 6.19 -10.94 0.32
CA TRP A 102 6.49 -11.65 1.56
C TRP A 102 7.91 -12.17 1.53
N GLN A 103 8.60 -12.14 2.67
CA GLN A 103 9.99 -12.59 2.74
C GLN A 103 10.30 -13.43 3.97
N ILE A 104 11.26 -14.34 3.82
CA ILE A 104 11.95 -15.01 4.93
C ILE A 104 13.44 -14.75 4.83
N GLN A 105 14.11 -14.65 5.98
CA GLN A 105 15.56 -14.46 6.02
C GLN A 105 16.28 -15.81 5.89
N LEU A 106 17.37 -15.81 5.12
CA LEU A 106 18.26 -16.95 4.92
C LEU A 106 19.66 -16.55 5.40
N ASN A 107 20.34 -17.44 6.13
CA ASN A 107 21.76 -17.28 6.41
C ASN A 107 22.61 -17.62 5.15
N ALA A 108 23.90 -17.26 5.16
CA ALA A 108 24.81 -17.48 4.05
C ALA A 108 24.82 -18.92 3.52
N THR A 109 24.92 -19.91 4.41
CA THR A 109 24.94 -21.34 4.04
C THR A 109 23.64 -21.76 3.34
N THR A 110 22.52 -21.28 3.86
CA THR A 110 21.19 -21.61 3.33
C THR A 110 20.94 -20.94 1.99
N LEU A 111 21.37 -19.69 1.82
CA LEU A 111 21.30 -18.97 0.55
C LEU A 111 22.13 -19.67 -0.53
N ALA A 112 23.37 -20.05 -0.21
CA ALA A 112 24.23 -20.79 -1.14
C ALA A 112 23.62 -22.13 -1.53
N ALA A 113 23.11 -22.89 -0.56
CA ALA A 113 22.42 -24.15 -0.81
C ALA A 113 21.14 -23.97 -1.64
N ALA A 114 20.39 -22.89 -1.44
CA ALA A 114 19.20 -22.57 -2.23
C ALA A 114 19.52 -22.29 -3.70
N LEU A 115 20.59 -21.51 -3.97
CA LEU A 115 21.05 -21.25 -5.34
C LEU A 115 21.48 -22.54 -6.05
N GLU A 116 22.12 -23.46 -5.33
CA GLU A 116 22.64 -24.71 -5.88
C GLU A 116 21.56 -25.78 -6.05
N GLN A 117 20.65 -25.91 -5.08
CA GLN A 117 19.69 -27.00 -4.98
C GLN A 117 18.32 -26.64 -5.53
N GLY A 118 17.97 -25.35 -5.58
CA GLY A 118 16.60 -24.88 -5.70
C GLY A 118 15.83 -24.96 -4.38
N ILE A 119 14.64 -24.36 -4.35
CA ILE A 119 13.75 -24.32 -3.18
C ILE A 119 12.39 -24.90 -3.57
N ARG A 120 11.87 -25.78 -2.72
CA ARG A 120 10.48 -26.24 -2.76
C ARG A 120 9.64 -25.43 -1.78
N LEU A 121 8.63 -24.73 -2.28
CA LEU A 121 7.59 -24.09 -1.50
C LEU A 121 6.39 -25.03 -1.38
N THR A 122 5.92 -25.28 -0.16
CA THR A 122 4.78 -26.17 0.11
C THR A 122 3.78 -25.49 1.03
N LEU A 123 2.51 -25.46 0.67
CA LEU A 123 1.46 -24.97 1.56
C LEU A 123 1.19 -26.02 2.66
N THR A 124 1.56 -25.71 3.90
CA THR A 124 1.48 -26.62 5.05
C THR A 124 0.37 -26.28 6.02
N HIS A 125 -0.24 -25.09 5.90
CA HIS A 125 -1.42 -24.71 6.67
C HIS A 125 -2.30 -23.77 5.84
N GLY A 126 -3.62 -23.96 5.92
CA GLY A 126 -4.63 -23.24 5.16
C GLY A 126 -5.71 -24.19 4.65
N SER A 127 -6.91 -23.68 4.42
CA SER A 127 -8.07 -24.44 3.92
C SER A 127 -8.33 -24.23 2.43
N THR A 128 -7.75 -23.17 1.84
CA THR A 128 -7.95 -22.78 0.43
C THR A 128 -6.61 -22.72 -0.32
N PRO A 129 -6.60 -22.79 -1.68
CA PRO A 129 -5.37 -22.63 -2.44
C PRO A 129 -4.75 -21.25 -2.26
N LEU A 130 -3.42 -21.17 -2.31
CA LEU A 130 -2.67 -19.90 -2.33
C LEU A 130 -2.10 -19.68 -3.73
N TRP A 131 -2.26 -18.48 -4.30
CA TRP A 131 -1.70 -18.15 -5.60
C TRP A 131 -0.60 -17.10 -5.47
N LEU A 132 0.58 -17.44 -5.99
CA LEU A 132 1.75 -16.56 -6.03
C LEU A 132 1.94 -16.04 -7.47
N PHE A 133 2.56 -14.87 -7.62
CA PHE A 133 3.11 -14.49 -8.91
C PHE A 133 4.19 -15.48 -9.34
N ALA A 134 4.25 -15.74 -10.64
CA ALA A 134 5.26 -16.60 -11.26
C ALA A 134 6.30 -15.74 -12.00
N PRO A 135 7.49 -16.29 -12.31
CA PRO A 135 8.47 -15.62 -13.15
C PRO A 135 7.90 -15.23 -14.53
N GLY A 136 8.53 -14.25 -15.18
CA GLY A 136 8.05 -13.70 -16.45
C GLY A 136 7.08 -12.51 -16.30
N LEU A 137 7.09 -11.85 -15.14
CA LEU A 137 6.41 -10.57 -14.94
C LEU A 137 6.99 -9.49 -15.89
N PRO A 138 6.21 -8.45 -16.24
CA PRO A 138 6.69 -7.36 -17.07
C PRO A 138 7.83 -6.58 -16.40
N ALA A 139 8.60 -5.86 -17.22
CA ALA A 139 9.69 -5.02 -16.75
C ALA A 139 9.20 -4.02 -15.69
N GLY A 140 9.93 -3.91 -14.59
CA GLY A 140 9.60 -3.08 -13.45
C GLY A 140 8.80 -3.78 -12.34
N ALA A 141 8.19 -4.94 -12.60
CA ALA A 141 7.40 -5.72 -11.62
C ALA A 141 8.20 -6.88 -10.98
N GLU A 142 9.50 -6.97 -11.21
CA GLU A 142 10.36 -8.11 -10.81
C GLU A 142 10.36 -8.35 -9.30
N VAL A 143 10.16 -7.31 -8.49
CA VAL A 143 10.08 -7.37 -7.03
C VAL A 143 8.92 -8.24 -6.50
N LEU A 144 7.91 -8.52 -7.34
CA LEU A 144 6.76 -9.36 -7.01
C LEU A 144 6.98 -10.84 -7.40
N ALA A 145 7.92 -11.11 -8.30
CA ALA A 145 8.24 -12.48 -8.72
C ALA A 145 9.04 -13.21 -7.61
N PRO A 146 8.98 -14.54 -7.53
CA PRO A 146 9.81 -15.30 -6.60
C PRO A 146 11.30 -15.09 -6.88
N HIS A 147 12.07 -14.68 -5.87
CA HIS A 147 13.49 -14.40 -6.04
C HIS A 147 14.30 -14.53 -4.75
N LEU A 148 15.61 -14.70 -4.92
CA LEU A 148 16.58 -14.54 -3.85
C LEU A 148 17.18 -13.13 -3.90
N LEU A 149 17.19 -12.46 -2.76
CA LEU A 149 17.81 -11.16 -2.56
C LEU A 149 19.00 -11.33 -1.61
N PRO A 150 20.24 -11.36 -2.11
CA PRO A 150 21.41 -11.38 -1.23
C PRO A 150 21.47 -10.13 -0.37
N ASP A 151 21.98 -10.28 0.85
CA ASP A 151 22.34 -9.15 1.68
C ASP A 151 23.44 -8.33 1.01
N VAL A 152 23.34 -7.02 1.16
CA VAL A 152 24.39 -6.09 0.70
C VAL A 152 25.33 -5.90 1.88
N PRO A 153 26.65 -6.09 1.71
CA PRO A 153 27.62 -5.85 2.79
C PRO A 153 27.39 -4.50 3.48
N ALA A 154 27.45 -4.44 4.82
CA ALA A 154 27.11 -3.26 5.61
C ALA A 154 27.99 -2.02 5.31
N ASP A 155 29.17 -2.23 4.72
CA ASP A 155 30.09 -1.20 4.22
C ASP A 155 29.71 -0.68 2.81
N ALA A 156 28.83 -1.39 2.09
CA ALA A 156 28.26 -1.01 0.79
C ALA A 156 26.78 -0.60 0.88
N ALA A 157 26.08 -0.93 1.97
CA ALA A 157 24.69 -0.55 2.22
C ALA A 157 24.62 0.85 2.83
N SER A 158 24.64 1.90 2.01
CA SER A 158 24.29 3.24 2.49
C SER A 158 22.77 3.40 2.55
N PRO A 159 22.21 4.15 3.53
CA PRO A 159 20.80 4.57 3.50
C PRO A 159 20.39 5.22 2.17
N ASP A 160 21.34 5.88 1.50
CA ASP A 160 21.15 6.48 0.18
C ASP A 160 20.87 5.43 -0.90
N ALA A 161 21.50 4.25 -0.84
CA ALA A 161 21.27 3.17 -1.80
C ALA A 161 19.88 2.54 -1.65
N ALA A 162 19.44 2.30 -0.41
CA ALA A 162 18.08 1.79 -0.15
C ALA A 162 17.01 2.83 -0.51
N SER A 163 17.27 4.11 -0.23
CA SER A 163 16.41 5.23 -0.65
C SER A 163 16.34 5.35 -2.18
N ALA A 164 17.46 5.22 -2.89
CA ALA A 164 17.48 5.18 -4.35
C ALA A 164 16.70 3.99 -4.90
N ALA A 165 16.85 2.82 -4.29
CA ALA A 165 16.08 1.64 -4.63
C ALA A 165 14.58 1.86 -4.41
N PHE A 166 14.20 2.52 -3.31
CA PHE A 166 12.81 2.89 -3.02
C PHE A 166 12.21 3.74 -4.14
N PHE A 167 12.86 4.84 -4.54
CA PHE A 167 12.35 5.68 -5.63
C PHE A 167 12.34 4.97 -6.99
N ARG A 168 13.25 4.01 -7.21
CA ARG A 168 13.26 3.19 -8.42
C ARG A 168 12.04 2.28 -8.48
N VAL A 169 11.71 1.56 -7.39
CA VAL A 169 10.55 0.68 -7.34
C VAL A 169 9.24 1.49 -7.31
N LEU A 170 9.18 2.59 -6.57
CA LEU A 170 8.02 3.49 -6.58
C LEU A 170 7.76 4.03 -8.00
N GLY A 171 8.82 4.36 -8.74
CA GLY A 171 8.72 4.82 -10.13
C GLY A 171 8.53 3.72 -11.17
N SER A 172 8.16 2.51 -10.77
CA SER A 172 7.85 1.39 -11.67
C SER A 172 6.56 0.69 -11.27
N VAL A 173 6.03 -0.12 -12.18
CA VAL A 173 4.87 -1.00 -11.94
C VAL A 173 5.10 -2.05 -10.84
N GLY A 174 6.31 -2.14 -10.27
CA GLY A 174 6.60 -2.97 -9.10
C GLY A 174 5.98 -2.46 -7.80
N SER A 175 5.56 -1.18 -7.79
CA SER A 175 4.81 -0.58 -6.69
C SER A 175 3.29 -0.62 -6.89
N VAL A 176 2.79 -1.13 -8.02
CA VAL A 176 1.35 -1.19 -8.32
C VAL A 176 0.60 -1.95 -7.23
N GLN A 177 -0.63 -1.54 -6.94
CA GLN A 177 -1.52 -2.18 -5.99
C GLN A 177 -2.89 -2.43 -6.63
N THR A 178 -3.77 -3.16 -5.94
CA THR A 178 -5.14 -3.36 -6.47
C THR A 178 -5.86 -2.02 -6.59
N PHE A 179 -6.62 -1.83 -7.67
CA PHE A 179 -7.37 -0.60 -7.90
C PHE A 179 -8.31 -0.30 -6.72
N GLY A 180 -8.19 0.92 -6.18
CA GLY A 180 -8.88 1.36 -4.98
C GLY A 180 -7.93 2.12 -4.05
N TRP A 181 -8.20 2.10 -2.76
CA TRP A 181 -7.47 2.91 -1.79
C TRP A 181 -5.97 2.64 -1.74
N MET A 182 -5.52 1.40 -1.98
CA MET A 182 -4.08 1.08 -2.02
C MET A 182 -3.41 1.71 -3.25
N GLU A 183 -3.95 1.48 -4.45
CA GLU A 183 -3.41 2.07 -5.67
C GLU A 183 -3.52 3.60 -5.67
N GLY A 184 -4.61 4.14 -5.12
CA GLY A 184 -4.78 5.58 -4.97
C GLY A 184 -3.67 6.24 -4.13
N CYS A 185 -3.10 5.54 -3.14
CA CYS A 185 -1.95 6.04 -2.39
C CYS A 185 -0.69 6.16 -3.27
N ILE A 186 -0.47 5.19 -4.17
CA ILE A 186 0.65 5.16 -5.11
C ILE A 186 0.48 6.24 -6.18
N LEU A 187 -0.71 6.34 -6.78
CA LEU A 187 -1.02 7.36 -7.78
C LEU A 187 -0.85 8.77 -7.21
N ASP A 188 -1.29 9.03 -5.98
CA ASP A 188 -1.08 10.31 -5.30
C ASP A 188 0.42 10.60 -5.11
N ALA A 189 1.22 9.59 -4.75
CA ALA A 189 2.67 9.73 -4.59
C ALA A 189 3.34 10.11 -5.92
N LEU A 190 3.05 9.37 -6.99
CA LEU A 190 3.57 9.61 -8.33
C LEU A 190 3.17 11.00 -8.85
N HIS A 191 1.92 11.39 -8.63
CA HIS A 191 1.43 12.71 -9.01
C HIS A 191 2.09 13.84 -8.22
N ASP A 192 2.22 13.69 -6.91
CA ASP A 192 2.84 14.70 -6.04
C ASP A 192 4.33 14.86 -6.36
N LEU A 193 5.08 13.75 -6.51
CA LEU A 193 6.50 13.74 -6.91
C LEU A 193 6.71 14.40 -8.28
N ARG A 194 5.85 14.11 -9.25
CA ARG A 194 5.86 14.80 -10.55
C ARG A 194 5.66 16.30 -10.42
N THR A 195 4.81 16.73 -9.48
CA THR A 195 4.43 18.14 -9.31
C THR A 195 5.52 18.96 -8.64
N VAL A 196 6.29 18.36 -7.71
CA VAL A 196 7.39 19.04 -7.03
C VAL A 196 8.75 18.89 -7.72
N ALA A 197 8.85 18.01 -8.73
CA ALA A 197 10.08 17.81 -9.49
C ALA A 197 10.51 19.09 -10.23
N THR A 198 11.80 19.43 -10.11
CA THR A 198 12.38 20.66 -10.70
C THR A 198 13.05 20.42 -12.06
N GLY A 199 13.42 19.17 -12.38
CA GLY A 199 14.07 18.79 -13.63
C GLY A 199 13.15 18.08 -14.63
N THR A 200 13.30 18.38 -15.93
CA THR A 200 12.48 17.77 -16.99
C THR A 200 12.55 16.25 -17.02
N ALA A 201 13.73 15.67 -16.73
CA ALA A 201 13.91 14.22 -16.69
C ALA A 201 13.05 13.57 -15.59
N ASP A 202 13.05 14.13 -14.38
CA ASP A 202 12.26 13.60 -13.26
C ASP A 202 10.76 13.79 -13.49
N VAL A 203 10.34 14.94 -14.03
CA VAL A 203 8.93 15.17 -14.41
C VAL A 203 8.46 14.10 -15.40
N LEU A 204 9.27 13.80 -16.42
CA LEU A 204 8.94 12.77 -17.42
C LEU A 204 8.95 11.37 -16.82
N ARG A 205 9.90 11.06 -15.93
CA ARG A 205 9.97 9.78 -15.21
C ARG A 205 8.70 9.53 -14.39
N TRP A 206 8.31 10.46 -13.52
CA TRP A 206 7.14 10.30 -12.66
C TRP A 206 5.83 10.29 -13.46
N ARG A 207 5.78 11.05 -14.56
CA ARG A 207 4.65 10.96 -15.50
C ARG A 207 4.58 9.59 -16.16
N ALA A 208 5.69 9.06 -16.67
CA ALA A 208 5.72 7.74 -17.31
C ALA A 208 5.32 6.63 -16.34
N ALA A 209 5.78 6.70 -15.08
CA ALA A 209 5.35 5.78 -14.03
C ALA A 209 3.83 5.87 -13.78
N LEU A 210 3.30 7.08 -13.62
CA LEU A 210 1.87 7.30 -13.42
C LEU A 210 1.03 6.76 -14.59
N ASP A 211 1.44 7.05 -15.83
CA ASP A 211 0.77 6.58 -17.03
C ASP A 211 0.83 5.04 -17.13
N ALA A 212 1.96 4.43 -16.78
CA ALA A 212 2.12 2.97 -16.79
C ALA A 212 1.22 2.28 -15.75
N HIS A 213 1.06 2.87 -14.56
CA HIS A 213 0.13 2.35 -13.54
C HIS A 213 -1.33 2.41 -14.02
N LEU A 214 -1.77 3.56 -14.53
CA LEU A 214 -3.13 3.70 -15.05
C LEU A 214 -3.40 2.74 -16.21
N ALA A 215 -2.43 2.55 -17.11
CA ALA A 215 -2.55 1.64 -18.24
C ALA A 215 -2.76 0.16 -17.85
N LEU A 216 -2.42 -0.25 -16.63
CA LEU A 216 -2.70 -1.60 -16.14
C LEU A 216 -4.19 -1.86 -15.86
N PHE A 217 -4.97 -0.80 -15.63
CA PHE A 217 -6.40 -0.89 -15.28
C PHE A 217 -7.33 -0.50 -16.42
N PHE A 218 -6.80 0.07 -17.51
CA PHE A 218 -7.60 0.51 -18.65
C PHE A 218 -7.27 -0.28 -19.91
N THR A 219 -8.30 -0.81 -20.55
CA THR A 219 -8.17 -1.35 -21.90
C THR A 219 -7.92 -0.22 -22.91
N PRO A 220 -7.44 -0.51 -24.13
CA PRO A 220 -7.22 0.52 -25.16
C PRO A 220 -8.47 1.33 -25.54
N ASP A 221 -9.66 0.75 -25.36
CA ASP A 221 -10.98 1.37 -25.57
C ASP A 221 -11.56 2.03 -24.30
N GLY A 222 -10.81 2.04 -23.19
CA GLY A 222 -11.12 2.83 -21.99
C GLY A 222 -11.98 2.13 -20.94
N HIS A 223 -12.17 0.81 -21.05
CA HIS A 223 -12.87 0.02 -20.04
C HIS A 223 -11.99 -0.19 -18.81
N LEU A 224 -12.60 -0.12 -17.63
CA LEU A 224 -11.92 -0.34 -16.35
C LEU A 224 -11.92 -1.84 -16.05
N VAL A 225 -10.75 -2.44 -15.91
CA VAL A 225 -10.58 -3.88 -15.65
C VAL A 225 -9.73 -4.09 -14.41
N TYR A 226 -10.33 -4.70 -13.38
CA TYR A 226 -9.66 -4.95 -12.10
C TYR A 226 -10.46 -5.90 -11.21
N GLU A 227 -9.90 -6.25 -10.06
CA GLU A 227 -10.51 -7.12 -9.07
C GLU A 227 -10.93 -6.34 -7.81
N ASP A 228 -12.07 -6.73 -7.23
CA ASP A 228 -12.49 -6.25 -5.92
C ASP A 228 -11.52 -6.71 -4.81
N PRO A 229 -11.63 -6.18 -3.57
CA PRO A 229 -10.77 -6.58 -2.47
C PRO A 229 -10.90 -8.06 -2.03
N ARG A 230 -11.68 -8.89 -2.73
CA ARG A 230 -11.82 -10.34 -2.53
C ARG A 230 -11.32 -11.12 -3.76
N GLY A 231 -10.62 -10.47 -4.69
CA GLY A 231 -10.04 -11.08 -5.88
C GLY A 231 -11.05 -11.41 -6.98
N ARG A 232 -12.27 -10.86 -6.93
CA ARG A 232 -13.32 -11.12 -7.93
C ARG A 232 -13.34 -9.99 -8.98
N PRO A 233 -13.54 -10.29 -10.27
CA PRO A 233 -13.67 -9.24 -11.30
C PRO A 233 -14.70 -8.16 -10.93
N CYS A 234 -14.32 -6.90 -11.11
CA CYS A 234 -15.16 -5.72 -10.85
C CYS A 234 -15.17 -4.77 -12.07
N ASP A 235 -15.09 -5.34 -13.27
CA ASP A 235 -14.94 -4.60 -14.51
C ASP A 235 -16.08 -3.59 -14.71
N ASP A 236 -15.71 -2.37 -15.16
CA ASP A 236 -16.57 -1.19 -15.38
C ASP A 236 -17.45 -0.80 -14.18
N ARG A 237 -17.09 -1.24 -12.98
CA ARG A 237 -17.84 -1.01 -11.76
C ARG A 237 -16.96 -0.45 -10.66
N ILE A 238 -17.59 0.08 -9.63
CA ILE A 238 -16.96 0.53 -8.39
C ILE A 238 -17.45 -0.39 -7.27
N TYR A 239 -16.54 -1.15 -6.64
CA TYR A 239 -16.93 -2.13 -5.61
C TYR A 239 -17.42 -1.50 -4.32
N GLY A 240 -17.09 -0.24 -4.05
CA GLY A 240 -17.41 0.43 -2.79
C GLY A 240 -16.65 1.73 -2.60
N ILE A 241 -16.87 2.35 -1.44
CA ILE A 241 -16.25 3.65 -1.08
C ILE A 241 -14.72 3.64 -1.08
N GLU A 242 -14.11 2.48 -0.90
CA GLU A 242 -12.66 2.33 -0.93
C GLU A 242 -12.12 2.24 -2.36
N GLY A 243 -12.98 1.94 -3.34
CA GLY A 243 -12.63 1.85 -4.76
C GLY A 243 -12.48 3.20 -5.45
N THR A 244 -12.81 4.31 -4.78
CA THR A 244 -12.96 5.60 -5.42
C THR A 244 -11.73 6.51 -5.34
N LEU A 245 -10.71 6.14 -4.56
CA LEU A 245 -9.51 6.97 -4.39
C LEU A 245 -8.71 7.23 -5.70
N PRO A 246 -8.48 6.25 -6.60
CA PRO A 246 -7.73 6.48 -7.83
C PRO A 246 -8.29 7.61 -8.72
N PHE A 247 -9.61 7.84 -8.62
CA PHE A 247 -10.29 8.86 -9.40
C PHE A 247 -9.89 10.28 -9.01
N ALA A 248 -9.33 10.52 -7.82
CA ALA A 248 -8.80 11.83 -7.46
C ALA A 248 -7.62 12.22 -8.36
N VAL A 249 -6.71 11.29 -8.65
CA VAL A 249 -5.59 11.52 -9.58
C VAL A 249 -6.09 11.54 -11.02
N LEU A 250 -7.01 10.63 -11.39
CA LEU A 250 -7.63 10.65 -12.73
C LEU A 250 -8.26 12.02 -13.03
N ALA A 251 -8.99 12.62 -12.08
CA ALA A 251 -9.56 13.95 -12.23
C ALA A 251 -8.50 15.03 -12.50
N LYS A 252 -7.29 14.89 -11.96
CA LYS A 252 -6.19 15.85 -12.14
C LYS A 252 -5.46 15.68 -13.46
N VAL A 253 -5.29 14.45 -13.94
CA VAL A 253 -4.49 14.17 -15.15
C VAL A 253 -5.32 13.97 -16.41
N ALA A 254 -6.60 13.60 -16.25
CA ALA A 254 -7.56 13.41 -17.32
C ALA A 254 -8.96 13.92 -16.88
N PRO A 255 -9.15 15.24 -16.69
CA PRO A 255 -10.38 15.83 -16.13
C PRO A 255 -11.66 15.56 -16.94
N HIS A 256 -11.52 15.16 -18.20
CA HIS A 256 -12.62 14.81 -19.11
C HIS A 256 -12.80 13.31 -19.30
N HIS A 257 -12.15 12.46 -18.50
CA HIS A 257 -12.28 11.01 -18.62
C HIS A 257 -13.72 10.57 -18.28
N PRO A 258 -14.39 9.76 -19.13
CA PRO A 258 -15.80 9.40 -18.95
C PRO A 258 -16.08 8.65 -17.64
N LEU A 259 -15.10 7.90 -17.12
CA LEU A 259 -15.22 7.22 -15.82
C LEU A 259 -15.43 8.16 -14.63
N LEU A 260 -15.08 9.45 -14.75
CA LEU A 260 -15.43 10.43 -13.72
C LEU A 260 -16.95 10.58 -13.63
N ASP A 261 -17.67 10.53 -14.75
CA ASP A 261 -19.13 10.58 -14.75
C ASP A 261 -19.74 9.26 -14.24
N THR A 262 -19.12 8.11 -14.54
CA THR A 262 -19.47 6.83 -13.92
C THR A 262 -19.35 6.87 -12.41
N LEU A 263 -18.26 7.45 -11.88
CA LEU A 263 -18.08 7.65 -10.44
C LEU A 263 -19.16 8.58 -9.85
N LEU A 264 -19.44 9.70 -10.50
CA LEU A 264 -20.48 10.63 -10.02
C LEU A 264 -21.87 9.99 -10.04
N ALA A 265 -22.18 9.15 -11.03
CA ALA A 265 -23.40 8.35 -11.05
C ALA A 265 -23.44 7.37 -9.88
N TRP A 266 -22.35 6.64 -9.64
CA TRP A 266 -22.22 5.74 -8.50
C TRP A 266 -22.43 6.48 -7.17
N TYR A 267 -21.83 7.66 -6.98
CA TYR A 267 -22.07 8.46 -5.77
C TYR A 267 -23.54 8.87 -5.61
N ARG A 268 -24.23 9.27 -6.68
CA ARG A 268 -25.67 9.61 -6.60
C ARG A 268 -26.50 8.41 -6.16
N ASP A 269 -26.21 7.23 -6.69
CA ASP A 269 -26.95 6.00 -6.38
C ASP A 269 -26.70 5.49 -4.95
N HIS A 270 -25.58 5.89 -4.33
CA HIS A 270 -25.16 5.45 -2.98
C HIS A 270 -25.31 6.55 -1.92
N LEU A 271 -25.81 7.73 -2.29
CA LEU A 271 -26.12 8.80 -1.36
C LEU A 271 -27.46 8.48 -0.67
N HIS A 272 -27.45 8.40 0.66
CA HIS A 272 -28.67 8.16 1.42
C HIS A 272 -29.57 9.41 1.40
N PRO A 273 -30.91 9.27 1.57
CA PRO A 273 -31.84 10.41 1.56
C PRO A 273 -31.54 11.49 2.60
N ASP A 274 -30.86 11.13 3.69
CA ASP A 274 -30.40 12.05 4.74
C ASP A 274 -29.06 12.77 4.38
N GLY A 275 -28.61 12.64 3.13
CA GLY A 275 -27.38 13.24 2.63
C GLY A 275 -26.11 12.55 3.11
N THR A 276 -26.20 11.33 3.66
CA THR A 276 -25.04 10.60 4.18
C THR A 276 -24.45 9.62 3.18
N PHE A 277 -23.13 9.52 3.16
CA PHE A 277 -22.42 8.41 2.53
C PHE A 277 -22.00 7.42 3.61
N ARG A 278 -22.83 6.39 3.81
CA ARG A 278 -22.53 5.27 4.70
C ARG A 278 -22.54 3.98 3.90
N ASN A 279 -21.58 3.10 4.20
CA ASN A 279 -21.73 1.69 3.85
C ASN A 279 -22.91 1.14 4.70
N PRO A 280 -23.60 0.04 4.30
CA PRO A 280 -24.69 -0.51 5.10
C PRO A 280 -24.32 -0.79 6.58
N GLU A 281 -23.02 -0.87 6.89
CA GLU A 281 -22.55 -1.33 8.20
C GLU A 281 -21.79 -0.28 9.06
N SER A 282 -21.31 0.86 8.52
CA SER A 282 -20.57 1.85 9.35
C SER A 282 -20.17 3.17 8.66
N TYR A 283 -19.79 4.16 9.47
CA TYR A 283 -18.93 5.28 9.07
C TYR A 283 -17.47 4.91 9.31
N THR A 284 -16.59 5.29 8.38
CA THR A 284 -15.16 4.97 8.42
C THR A 284 -14.30 6.21 8.17
N ALA A 285 -13.12 6.28 8.81
CA ALA A 285 -12.17 7.37 8.65
C ALA A 285 -11.57 7.39 7.23
N GLU A 286 -11.44 6.21 6.62
CA GLU A 286 -11.09 6.00 5.22
C GLU A 286 -11.92 6.90 4.30
N GLY A 287 -13.23 7.05 4.58
CA GLY A 287 -14.13 7.85 3.75
C GLY A 287 -13.75 9.33 3.63
N SER A 288 -12.98 9.89 4.56
CA SER A 288 -12.41 11.24 4.39
C SER A 288 -11.45 11.28 3.20
N TYR A 289 -10.60 10.26 3.04
CA TYR A 289 -9.63 10.20 1.96
C TYR A 289 -10.21 9.56 0.69
N THR A 290 -11.03 8.52 0.81
CA THR A 290 -11.52 7.79 -0.35
C THR A 290 -12.76 8.41 -0.97
N ILE A 291 -13.57 9.20 -0.24
CA ILE A 291 -14.81 9.82 -0.78
C ILE A 291 -14.67 11.34 -0.91
N ALA A 292 -14.39 12.05 0.19
CA ALA A 292 -14.38 13.52 0.17
C ALA A 292 -13.31 14.06 -0.77
N TYR A 293 -12.11 13.47 -0.77
CA TYR A 293 -11.03 13.95 -1.63
C TYR A 293 -11.28 13.74 -3.13
N PRO A 294 -11.71 12.57 -3.65
CA PRO A 294 -12.11 12.46 -5.05
C PRO A 294 -13.23 13.42 -5.46
N LEU A 295 -14.27 13.58 -4.61
CA LEU A 295 -15.32 14.57 -4.84
C LEU A 295 -14.75 15.99 -4.92
N ALA A 296 -13.88 16.37 -3.99
CA ALA A 296 -13.24 17.68 -3.95
C ALA A 296 -12.33 17.92 -5.17
N ALA A 297 -11.55 16.92 -5.59
CA ALA A 297 -10.69 17.00 -6.77
C ALA A 297 -11.53 17.24 -8.04
N ILE A 298 -12.63 16.50 -8.22
CA ILE A 298 -13.55 16.70 -9.35
C ILE A 298 -14.23 18.07 -9.26
N ALA A 299 -14.70 18.46 -8.07
CA ALA A 299 -15.32 19.76 -7.82
C ALA A 299 -14.38 20.91 -8.20
N GLY A 300 -13.11 20.83 -7.78
CA GLY A 300 -12.07 21.80 -8.11
C GLY A 300 -11.84 21.94 -9.61
N GLN A 301 -11.73 20.80 -10.32
CA GLN A 301 -11.51 20.77 -11.77
C GLN A 301 -12.71 21.28 -12.56
N ARG A 302 -13.92 20.93 -12.15
CA ARG A 302 -15.17 21.30 -12.83
C ARG A 302 -15.76 22.64 -12.35
N ARG A 303 -15.17 23.25 -11.32
CA ARG A 303 -15.73 24.41 -10.61
C ARG A 303 -17.18 24.17 -10.14
N ASP A 304 -17.44 22.96 -9.63
CA ASP A 304 -18.78 22.51 -9.26
C ASP A 304 -19.02 22.70 -7.75
N ASN A 305 -19.79 23.73 -7.41
CA ASN A 305 -20.13 24.07 -6.01
C ASN A 305 -21.00 23.01 -5.32
N SER A 306 -21.77 22.22 -6.08
CA SER A 306 -22.62 21.17 -5.53
C SER A 306 -21.78 19.98 -5.06
N LEU A 307 -20.80 19.57 -5.87
CA LEU A 307 -19.82 18.54 -5.51
C LEU A 307 -18.91 19.02 -4.37
N ALA A 308 -18.53 20.31 -4.38
CA ALA A 308 -17.76 20.91 -3.29
C ALA A 308 -18.52 20.82 -1.95
N SER A 309 -19.81 21.19 -1.95
CA SER A 309 -20.68 21.10 -0.77
C SER A 309 -20.85 19.66 -0.29
N LEU A 310 -20.95 18.70 -1.23
CA LEU A 310 -21.04 17.28 -0.91
C LEU A 310 -19.76 16.76 -0.25
N ALA A 311 -18.58 17.16 -0.74
CA ALA A 311 -17.29 16.82 -0.13
C ALA A 311 -17.18 17.37 1.31
N ILE A 312 -17.57 18.63 1.54
CA ILE A 312 -17.61 19.22 2.90
C ILE A 312 -18.54 18.42 3.82
N ASN A 313 -19.73 18.08 3.35
CA ASN A 313 -20.67 17.28 4.14
C ASN A 313 -20.11 15.89 4.48
N VAL A 314 -19.40 15.26 3.55
CA VAL A 314 -18.69 14.00 3.83
C VAL A 314 -17.69 14.18 4.97
N LEU A 315 -16.83 15.20 4.93
CA LEU A 315 -15.84 15.47 5.98
C LEU A 315 -16.50 15.71 7.35
N ARG A 316 -17.49 16.60 7.40
CA ARG A 316 -18.23 16.93 8.62
C ARG A 316 -18.87 15.69 9.26
N GLN A 317 -19.47 14.82 8.45
CA GLN A 317 -20.07 13.59 8.95
C GLN A 317 -19.07 12.68 9.65
N ARG A 318 -17.82 12.58 9.14
CA ARG A 318 -16.76 11.77 9.74
C ARG A 318 -16.30 12.42 11.04
N GLN A 319 -16.05 13.73 11.04
CA GLN A 319 -15.67 14.47 12.24
C GLN A 319 -16.67 14.27 13.39
N GLU A 320 -17.96 14.53 13.16
CA GLU A 320 -19.02 14.40 14.17
C GLU A 320 -19.14 12.97 14.76
N ARG A 321 -18.76 11.94 14.01
CA ARG A 321 -19.02 10.53 14.37
C ARG A 321 -17.79 9.78 14.85
N LEU A 322 -16.62 10.17 14.38
CA LEU A 322 -15.35 9.46 14.56
C LEU A 322 -14.38 10.22 15.46
N ARG A 323 -14.39 11.56 15.43
CA ARG A 323 -13.61 12.37 16.38
C ARG A 323 -14.36 12.47 17.71
N ARG A 324 -13.69 12.09 18.79
CA ARG A 324 -14.20 12.10 20.15
C ARG A 324 -13.16 12.70 21.10
N PRO A 325 -13.53 13.14 22.31
CA PRO A 325 -12.56 13.64 23.29
C PRO A 325 -11.44 12.66 23.61
N ASP A 326 -11.71 11.35 23.50
CA ASP A 326 -10.76 10.28 23.81
C ASP A 326 -9.87 9.84 22.63
N GLY A 327 -10.10 10.36 21.43
CA GLY A 327 -9.30 10.00 20.25
C GLY A 327 -10.06 10.10 18.93
N LEU A 328 -9.43 9.60 17.87
CA LEU A 328 -10.05 9.39 16.57
C LEU A 328 -10.34 7.90 16.40
N TRP A 329 -11.58 7.53 16.12
CA TRP A 329 -11.96 6.15 15.90
C TRP A 329 -11.97 5.83 14.41
N LEU A 330 -11.39 4.70 13.98
CA LEU A 330 -11.47 4.29 12.58
C LEU A 330 -12.91 4.13 12.11
N ARG A 331 -13.75 3.49 12.94
CA ARG A 331 -15.08 3.04 12.52
C ARG A 331 -16.11 3.25 13.63
N ARG A 332 -17.30 3.69 13.21
CA ARG A 332 -18.52 3.70 14.01
C ARG A 332 -19.57 2.82 13.33
N HIS A 333 -20.02 1.78 14.02
CA HIS A 333 -21.01 0.81 13.55
C HIS A 333 -22.45 1.31 13.72
N SER A 334 -23.41 0.61 13.11
CA SER A 334 -24.84 0.93 13.19
C SER A 334 -25.40 0.90 14.63
N ASN A 335 -24.84 0.07 15.50
CA ASN A 335 -25.18 -0.02 16.92
C ASN A 335 -24.47 1.03 17.81
N ASP A 336 -23.89 2.08 17.22
CA ASP A 336 -23.06 3.13 17.84
C ASP A 336 -21.72 2.67 18.47
N SER A 337 -21.42 1.38 18.49
CA SER A 337 -20.09 0.93 18.91
C SER A 337 -18.99 1.45 17.98
N ARG A 338 -17.80 1.64 18.53
CA ARG A 338 -16.62 2.14 17.81
C ARG A 338 -15.45 1.19 17.98
N THR A 339 -14.60 1.10 16.97
CA THR A 339 -13.45 0.19 16.93
C THR A 339 -12.22 0.90 16.36
N PHE A 340 -11.03 0.44 16.74
CA PHE A 340 -9.72 0.96 16.36
C PHE A 340 -9.52 2.43 16.76
N ARG A 341 -9.58 2.72 18.06
CA ARG A 341 -9.27 4.05 18.60
C ARG A 341 -7.81 4.40 18.32
N SER A 342 -7.56 5.60 17.79
CA SER A 342 -6.23 6.16 17.51
C SER A 342 -5.33 5.27 16.64
N TRP A 343 -5.92 4.45 15.77
CA TRP A 343 -5.16 3.61 14.84
C TRP A 343 -4.46 4.46 13.79
N ALA A 344 -3.14 4.28 13.62
CA ALA A 344 -2.28 5.18 12.87
C ALA A 344 -2.75 5.41 11.43
N ARG A 345 -3.10 4.34 10.70
CA ARG A 345 -3.69 4.48 9.36
C ARG A 345 -5.03 5.19 9.35
N GLY A 346 -5.87 4.98 10.36
CA GLY A 346 -7.14 5.72 10.51
C GLY A 346 -6.91 7.22 10.66
N ILE A 347 -5.89 7.61 11.43
CA ILE A 347 -5.45 9.01 11.55
C ILE A 347 -4.92 9.52 10.20
N ALA A 348 -4.08 8.76 9.51
CA ALA A 348 -3.57 9.12 8.19
C ALA A 348 -4.70 9.38 7.20
N TRP A 349 -5.69 8.49 7.09
CA TRP A 349 -6.84 8.67 6.19
C TRP A 349 -7.68 9.90 6.52
N TYR A 350 -7.88 10.14 7.81
CA TYR A 350 -8.63 11.31 8.25
C TYR A 350 -7.92 12.61 7.90
N LEU A 351 -6.61 12.71 8.20
CA LEU A 351 -5.81 13.90 7.94
C LEU A 351 -5.55 14.13 6.45
N LEU A 352 -5.20 13.08 5.69
CA LEU A 352 -5.03 13.16 4.23
C LEU A 352 -6.33 13.59 3.56
N GLY A 353 -7.45 13.00 3.99
CA GLY A 353 -8.78 13.35 3.48
C GLY A 353 -9.17 14.80 3.72
N LEU A 354 -8.98 15.31 4.95
CA LEU A 354 -9.20 16.71 5.27
C LEU A 354 -8.29 17.63 4.45
N GLY A 355 -6.97 17.46 4.56
CA GLY A 355 -5.99 18.33 3.93
C GLY A 355 -6.12 18.39 2.41
N ARG A 356 -6.17 17.21 1.75
CA ARG A 356 -6.28 17.14 0.29
C ARG A 356 -7.60 17.68 -0.24
N SER A 357 -8.71 17.45 0.48
CA SER A 357 -10.00 18.03 0.06
C SER A 357 -9.96 19.55 0.15
N LEU A 358 -9.46 20.10 1.27
CA LEU A 358 -9.43 21.54 1.51
C LEU A 358 -8.61 22.31 0.46
N GLU A 359 -7.51 21.74 -0.04
CA GLU A 359 -6.73 22.34 -1.14
C GLU A 359 -7.55 22.60 -2.41
N HIS A 360 -8.54 21.73 -2.70
CA HIS A 360 -9.40 21.87 -3.88
C HIS A 360 -10.65 22.71 -3.63
N LEU A 361 -11.09 22.84 -2.37
CA LEU A 361 -12.36 23.46 -2.00
C LEU A 361 -12.25 24.96 -1.67
N ARG A 362 -11.03 25.46 -1.43
CA ARG A 362 -10.79 26.90 -1.21
C ARG A 362 -11.37 27.75 -2.35
N GLY A 363 -12.27 28.67 -1.99
CA GLY A 363 -12.94 29.55 -2.94
C GLY A 363 -14.13 28.91 -3.69
N LEU A 364 -14.49 27.66 -3.39
CA LEU A 364 -15.67 26.98 -3.96
C LEU A 364 -16.74 26.64 -2.92
N ALA A 365 -16.36 26.42 -1.66
CA ALA A 365 -17.26 26.17 -0.54
C ALA A 365 -16.73 26.80 0.76
N ASP A 366 -17.57 26.87 1.79
CA ASP A 366 -17.13 27.24 3.14
C ASP A 366 -16.28 26.10 3.75
N THR A 367 -15.01 26.41 3.99
CA THR A 367 -14.00 25.50 4.54
C THR A 367 -13.69 25.75 6.00
N GLY A 368 -14.29 26.76 6.66
CA GLY A 368 -13.84 27.23 7.97
C GLY A 368 -13.91 26.18 9.08
N GLU A 369 -14.96 25.36 9.08
CA GLU A 369 -15.15 24.29 10.06
C GLU A 369 -14.17 23.12 9.86
N PRO A 370 -14.05 22.51 8.64
CA PRO A 370 -13.03 21.48 8.40
C PRO A 370 -11.57 21.97 8.54
N GLU A 371 -11.27 23.23 8.27
CA GLU A 371 -9.93 23.81 8.52
C GLU A 371 -9.62 23.91 10.02
N THR A 372 -10.62 24.23 10.84
CA THR A 372 -10.48 24.24 12.29
C THR A 372 -10.23 22.84 12.82
N GLU A 373 -10.97 21.85 12.32
CA GLU A 373 -10.74 20.45 12.66
C GLU A 373 -9.37 19.96 12.21
N LEU A 374 -8.93 20.27 10.98
CA LEU A 374 -7.60 19.87 10.50
C LEU A 374 -6.49 20.38 11.44
N ARG A 375 -6.56 21.66 11.84
CA ARG A 375 -5.61 22.24 12.80
C ARG A 375 -5.62 21.50 14.14
N ALA A 376 -6.80 21.23 14.69
CA ALA A 376 -6.95 20.53 15.97
C ALA A 376 -6.46 19.08 15.90
N ALA A 377 -6.76 18.37 14.81
CA ALA A 377 -6.36 16.98 14.59
C ALA A 377 -4.85 16.84 14.36
N VAL A 378 -4.23 17.78 13.64
CA VAL A 378 -2.77 17.84 13.47
C VAL A 378 -2.08 18.07 14.81
N ALA A 379 -2.50 19.08 15.59
CA ALA A 379 -1.92 19.36 16.90
C ALA A 379 -2.02 18.15 17.86
N TRP A 380 -3.18 17.48 17.88
CA TRP A 380 -3.34 16.25 18.67
C TRP A 380 -2.41 15.13 18.21
N THR A 381 -2.21 14.97 16.90
CA THR A 381 -1.40 13.88 16.33
C THR A 381 0.10 14.12 16.52
N LEU A 382 0.56 15.37 16.43
CA LEU A 382 1.95 15.76 16.69
C LEU A 382 2.39 15.38 18.11
N ALA A 383 1.51 15.55 19.10
CA ALA A 383 1.77 15.16 20.49
C ALA A 383 1.92 13.64 20.71
N LEU A 384 1.57 12.82 19.72
CA LEU A 384 1.66 11.35 19.78
C LEU A 384 2.92 10.80 19.07
N GLN A 385 3.76 11.66 18.48
CA GLN A 385 4.97 11.22 17.80
C GLN A 385 5.97 10.65 18.80
N ARG A 386 6.48 9.44 18.53
CA ARG A 386 7.46 8.75 19.38
C ARG A 386 8.85 9.35 19.23
N GLU A 387 9.77 8.94 20.09
CA GLU A 387 11.18 9.38 20.06
C GLU A 387 11.87 9.01 18.74
N ASP A 388 11.60 7.79 18.23
CA ASP A 388 12.08 7.24 16.96
C ASP A 388 11.54 7.96 15.70
N GLY A 389 10.65 8.95 15.89
CA GLY A 389 10.05 9.74 14.82
C GLY A 389 8.82 9.11 14.17
N LEU A 390 8.44 7.90 14.57
CA LEU A 390 7.27 7.18 14.07
C LEU A 390 6.06 7.36 14.99
N TRP A 391 4.91 6.79 14.58
CA TRP A 391 3.73 6.62 15.40
C TRP A 391 3.48 5.13 15.67
N GLY A 392 3.05 4.82 16.90
CA GLY A 392 2.56 3.48 17.25
C GLY A 392 1.39 3.07 16.35
N CYS A 393 1.24 1.78 16.03
CA CYS A 393 0.09 1.29 15.26
C CYS A 393 -1.25 1.75 15.88
N PHE A 394 -1.28 1.86 17.21
CA PHE A 394 -2.24 2.65 17.97
C PHE A 394 -1.48 3.80 18.63
N ALA A 395 -1.67 5.02 18.13
CA ALA A 395 -0.81 6.15 18.44
C ALA A 395 -0.92 6.64 19.89
N ASP A 396 -2.03 6.35 20.57
CA ASP A 396 -2.26 6.67 21.98
C ASP A 396 -1.71 5.60 22.95
N ASP A 397 -1.15 4.51 22.42
CA ASP A 397 -0.59 3.40 23.18
C ASP A 397 0.94 3.33 22.98
N PRO A 398 1.75 3.84 23.94
CA PRO A 398 3.20 3.89 23.79
C PRO A 398 3.87 2.50 23.75
N ALA A 399 3.18 1.45 24.24
CA ALA A 399 3.67 0.07 24.15
C ALA A 399 3.35 -0.58 22.80
N CYS A 400 2.45 0.00 22.00
CA CYS A 400 2.11 -0.54 20.70
C CYS A 400 3.27 -0.34 19.71
N PRO A 401 3.74 -1.39 19.02
CA PRO A 401 4.84 -1.25 18.08
C PRO A 401 4.46 -0.31 16.92
N PRO A 402 5.43 0.40 16.32
CA PRO A 402 5.15 1.35 15.24
C PRO A 402 4.54 0.67 14.01
N ASP A 403 3.83 1.47 13.22
CA ASP A 403 3.37 1.10 11.88
C ASP A 403 3.97 2.09 10.87
N THR A 404 4.88 1.61 10.02
CA THR A 404 5.57 2.47 9.05
C THR A 404 4.60 3.09 8.05
N SER A 405 3.57 2.36 7.61
CA SER A 405 2.55 2.88 6.69
C SER A 405 1.73 4.01 7.31
N GLY A 406 1.19 3.79 8.52
CA GLY A 406 0.46 4.81 9.27
C GLY A 406 1.32 6.05 9.57
N SER A 407 2.58 5.84 9.95
CA SER A 407 3.53 6.93 10.23
C SER A 407 3.81 7.77 8.99
N ALA A 408 4.10 7.13 7.85
CA ALA A 408 4.33 7.81 6.59
C ALA A 408 3.11 8.64 6.15
N GLY A 409 1.91 8.08 6.26
CA GLY A 409 0.67 8.78 5.90
C GLY A 409 0.35 9.96 6.83
N ILE A 410 0.56 9.81 8.14
CA ILE A 410 0.41 10.91 9.12
C ILE A 410 1.37 12.05 8.80
N ALA A 411 2.67 11.74 8.65
CA ALA A 411 3.69 12.74 8.35
C ALA A 411 3.44 13.44 7.01
N ALA A 412 3.03 12.69 5.98
CA ALA A 412 2.65 13.26 4.68
C ALA A 412 1.48 14.24 4.83
N ALA A 413 0.44 13.86 5.58
CA ALA A 413 -0.72 14.73 5.78
C ALA A 413 -0.37 16.03 6.52
N ILE A 414 0.40 15.93 7.61
CA ILE A 414 0.86 17.07 8.40
C ILE A 414 1.70 18.02 7.54
N MET A 415 2.71 17.49 6.84
CA MET A 415 3.59 18.33 6.02
C MET A 415 2.82 18.98 4.87
N ARG A 416 1.92 18.24 4.20
CA ARG A 416 1.08 18.84 3.15
C ARG A 416 0.14 19.92 3.68
N ALA A 417 -0.45 19.72 4.87
CA ALA A 417 -1.28 20.74 5.50
C ALA A 417 -0.47 22.02 5.78
N ALA A 418 0.80 21.90 6.20
CA ALA A 418 1.70 23.02 6.38
C ALA A 418 2.02 23.74 5.06
N ARG A 419 2.34 23.00 3.99
CA ARG A 419 2.57 23.58 2.65
C ARG A 419 1.37 24.34 2.12
N ALA A 420 0.17 23.85 2.41
CA ALA A 420 -1.07 24.53 2.05
C ALA A 420 -1.40 25.71 2.98
N GLY A 421 -0.61 25.96 4.04
CA GLY A 421 -0.79 27.08 4.96
C GLY A 421 -1.90 26.87 5.99
N PHE A 422 -2.30 25.62 6.28
CA PHE A 422 -3.31 25.33 7.30
C PHE A 422 -2.74 25.24 8.72
N VAL A 423 -1.46 24.89 8.88
CA VAL A 423 -0.80 24.66 10.18
C VAL A 423 0.59 25.29 10.20
N ASP A 424 1.21 25.35 11.38
CA ASP A 424 2.59 25.84 11.54
C ASP A 424 3.58 24.99 10.72
N ALA A 425 4.44 25.66 9.96
CA ALA A 425 5.36 24.98 9.06
C ALA A 425 6.57 24.37 9.78
N ALA A 426 7.09 25.03 10.81
CA ALA A 426 8.32 24.61 11.47
C ALA A 426 8.11 23.33 12.29
N GLU A 427 7.01 23.25 13.04
CA GLU A 427 6.65 22.06 13.82
C GLU A 427 6.33 20.88 12.89
N ALA A 428 5.53 21.13 11.85
CA ALA A 428 5.17 20.13 10.84
C ALA A 428 6.39 19.56 10.12
N GLU A 429 7.31 20.43 9.66
CA GLU A 429 8.53 20.00 8.98
C GLU A 429 9.44 19.19 9.91
N THR A 430 9.59 19.61 11.17
CA THR A 430 10.37 18.88 12.17
C THR A 430 9.82 17.47 12.36
N ALA A 431 8.51 17.33 12.56
CA ALA A 431 7.88 16.02 12.73
C ALA A 431 8.01 15.15 11.46
N ALA A 432 7.79 15.74 10.29
CA ALA A 432 7.89 15.05 9.01
C ALA A 432 9.31 14.54 8.70
N ARG A 433 10.34 15.36 8.95
CA ARG A 433 11.75 14.96 8.79
C ARG A 433 12.16 13.87 9.78
N ARG A 434 11.70 13.96 11.04
CA ARG A 434 11.90 12.88 12.02
C ARG A 434 11.28 11.57 11.56
N CYS A 435 10.06 11.62 11.02
CA CYS A 435 9.40 10.44 10.48
C CYS A 435 10.15 9.87 9.27
N TRP A 436 10.57 10.71 8.32
CA TRP A 436 11.38 10.27 7.18
C TRP A 436 12.63 9.52 7.64
N SER A 437 13.41 10.10 8.57
CA SER A 437 14.59 9.46 9.15
C SER A 437 14.27 8.15 9.87
N GLY A 438 13.13 8.09 10.58
CA GLY A 438 12.65 6.88 11.23
C GLY A 438 12.21 5.78 10.26
N LEU A 439 11.81 6.12 9.03
CA LEU A 439 11.40 5.15 8.00
C LEU A 439 12.59 4.53 7.24
N LEU A 440 13.71 5.25 7.09
CA LEU A 440 14.87 4.76 6.32
C LEU A 440 15.40 3.38 6.77
N PRO A 441 15.50 3.06 8.08
CA PRO A 441 15.93 1.73 8.53
C PRO A 441 14.97 0.59 8.17
N HIS A 442 13.75 0.90 7.75
CA HIS A 442 12.74 -0.08 7.33
C HIS A 442 12.72 -0.34 5.82
N LEU A 443 13.56 0.34 5.04
CA LEU A 443 13.72 0.04 3.63
C LEU A 443 14.55 -1.23 3.45
N THR A 444 14.03 -2.19 2.69
CA THR A 444 14.82 -3.34 2.25
C THR A 444 15.92 -2.88 1.28
N PRO A 445 16.98 -3.68 1.08
CA PRO A 445 18.07 -3.30 0.16
C PRO A 445 17.62 -3.00 -1.27
N ASP A 446 16.48 -3.57 -1.68
CA ASP A 446 15.86 -3.35 -2.98
C ASP A 446 14.72 -2.32 -2.97
N GLY A 447 14.46 -1.66 -1.84
CA GLY A 447 13.65 -0.45 -1.75
C GLY A 447 12.20 -0.65 -1.31
N LEU A 448 11.79 -1.85 -0.90
CA LEU A 448 10.46 -2.08 -0.35
C LEU A 448 10.40 -1.57 1.09
N LEU A 449 9.26 -1.02 1.50
CA LEU A 449 9.04 -0.58 2.88
C LEU A 449 8.53 -1.75 3.74
N ASP A 450 9.30 -2.12 4.76
CA ASP A 450 8.91 -3.08 5.81
C ASP A 450 8.33 -2.34 7.03
N GLY A 451 8.02 -3.07 8.11
CA GLY A 451 7.55 -2.50 9.37
C GLY A 451 6.09 -2.05 9.33
N THR A 452 5.32 -2.44 8.31
CA THR A 452 3.91 -2.08 8.19
C THR A 452 3.03 -3.07 8.94
N ALA A 453 2.02 -2.57 9.67
CA ALA A 453 1.01 -3.45 10.26
C ALA A 453 0.20 -4.12 9.15
N GLN A 454 -0.11 -5.42 9.28
CA GLN A 454 -0.94 -6.12 8.27
C GLN A 454 -2.31 -5.46 8.11
N SER A 455 -3.03 -5.73 7.02
CA SER A 455 -4.46 -5.48 6.85
C SER A 455 -5.26 -5.77 8.12
N ASN A 456 -6.21 -4.89 8.45
CA ASN A 456 -6.97 -4.94 9.71
C ASN A 456 -8.02 -6.07 9.78
N ARG A 457 -8.06 -6.97 8.79
CA ARG A 457 -8.97 -8.14 8.73
C ARG A 457 -8.81 -9.07 9.93
N GLY A 458 -7.60 -9.17 10.49
CA GLY A 458 -7.32 -9.92 11.72
C GLY A 458 -7.70 -9.19 13.02
N GLY A 459 -8.37 -8.03 12.93
CA GLY A 459 -8.84 -7.26 14.08
C GLY A 459 -7.73 -6.51 14.83
N GLU A 460 -8.11 -5.84 15.92
CA GLU A 460 -7.18 -5.05 16.74
C GLU A 460 -6.05 -5.90 17.34
N ALA A 461 -6.32 -7.16 17.69
CA ALA A 461 -5.31 -8.04 18.27
C ALA A 461 -4.12 -8.24 17.31
N LEU A 462 -4.38 -8.47 16.02
CA LEU A 462 -3.32 -8.57 15.01
C LEU A 462 -2.62 -7.22 14.81
N GLN A 463 -3.36 -6.12 14.82
CA GLN A 463 -2.78 -4.77 14.66
C GLN A 463 -1.85 -4.39 15.83
N ARG A 464 -2.19 -4.79 17.06
CA ARG A 464 -1.40 -4.52 18.28
C ARG A 464 -0.19 -5.44 18.41
N ALA A 465 -0.25 -6.63 17.84
CA ALA A 465 0.87 -7.57 17.85
C ALA A 465 2.10 -6.98 17.12
N PRO A 466 3.33 -7.44 17.43
CA PRO A 466 4.55 -7.01 16.74
C PRO A 466 4.70 -7.57 15.33
N TYR A 467 3.67 -8.23 14.78
CA TYR A 467 3.68 -8.80 13.44
C TYR A 467 3.66 -7.70 12.38
N ARG A 468 4.69 -7.64 11.53
CA ARG A 468 4.87 -6.64 10.48
C ARG A 468 5.16 -7.28 9.14
N VAL A 469 4.82 -6.57 8.08
CA VAL A 469 4.91 -7.04 6.69
C VAL A 469 5.51 -5.94 5.80
N LEU A 470 5.96 -6.36 4.62
CA LEU A 470 6.26 -5.45 3.52
C LEU A 470 4.95 -4.88 2.97
N SER A 471 4.91 -3.59 2.66
CA SER A 471 3.71 -2.97 2.12
C SER A 471 4.03 -1.99 0.99
N PRO A 472 3.73 -2.33 -0.27
CA PRO A 472 3.86 -1.38 -1.36
C PRO A 472 2.91 -0.19 -1.22
N MET A 473 1.70 -0.36 -0.64
CA MET A 473 0.83 0.77 -0.28
C MET A 473 1.54 1.77 0.66
N GLY A 474 2.28 1.28 1.65
CA GLY A 474 3.11 2.10 2.52
C GLY A 474 4.17 2.90 1.76
N MET A 475 4.69 2.37 0.65
CA MET A 475 5.60 3.10 -0.23
C MET A 475 4.94 4.30 -0.90
N GLY A 476 3.66 4.19 -1.28
CA GLY A 476 2.88 5.32 -1.77
C GLY A 476 2.78 6.44 -0.73
N LEU A 477 2.46 6.10 0.52
CA LEU A 477 2.41 7.08 1.60
C LEU A 477 3.78 7.72 1.90
N MET A 478 4.85 6.92 1.87
CA MET A 478 6.22 7.43 2.01
C MET A 478 6.63 8.32 0.83
N GLY A 479 6.18 8.01 -0.39
CA GLY A 479 6.41 8.85 -1.57
C GLY A 479 5.67 10.18 -1.50
N GLN A 480 4.44 10.20 -0.97
CA GLN A 480 3.71 11.45 -0.67
C GLN A 480 4.46 12.30 0.37
N LEU A 481 5.02 11.67 1.42
CA LEU A 481 5.87 12.35 2.40
C LEU A 481 7.13 12.93 1.74
N ALA A 482 7.80 12.14 0.88
CA ALA A 482 8.99 12.60 0.18
C ALA A 482 8.71 13.84 -0.68
N ALA A 483 7.59 13.83 -1.42
CA ALA A 483 7.15 14.98 -2.20
C ALA A 483 6.84 16.19 -1.31
N ALA A 484 6.17 15.98 -0.17
CA ALA A 484 5.85 17.07 0.75
C ALA A 484 7.09 17.71 1.40
N LEU A 485 8.16 16.95 1.58
CA LEU A 485 9.45 17.42 2.10
C LEU A 485 10.38 18.01 1.01
N ASP A 486 9.93 18.05 -0.25
CA ASP A 486 10.77 18.39 -1.42
C ASP A 486 12.08 17.59 -1.47
N LEU A 487 12.05 16.31 -1.05
CA LEU A 487 13.23 15.47 -1.10
C LEU A 487 13.51 15.09 -2.56
N PRO A 488 14.68 15.48 -3.11
CA PRO A 488 15.01 15.11 -4.47
C PRO A 488 15.15 13.58 -4.54
N PRO A 489 14.59 12.91 -5.57
CA PRO A 489 14.98 11.55 -5.83
C PRO A 489 16.50 11.54 -6.10
N PRO A 490 17.26 10.60 -5.54
CA PRO A 490 18.66 10.46 -5.92
C PRO A 490 18.73 10.21 -7.44
N SER A 491 19.72 10.84 -8.08
CA SER A 491 19.97 10.67 -9.52
C SER A 491 20.02 9.17 -9.88
N PRO A 492 19.41 8.76 -11.00
CA PRO A 492 19.25 7.35 -11.38
C PRO A 492 20.56 6.59 -11.52
#